data_AF-A0A8C9I372-F1
#
_entry.id   AF-A0A8C9I372-F1
#
_cell.length_a   1.000
_cell.length_b   1.000
_cell.length_c   1.000
_cell.angle_alpha   90.00
_cell.angle_beta   90.00
_cell.angle_gamma   90.00
#
_symmetry.space_group_name_H-M   'P 1'
#
loop_
_entity.id
_entity.type
_entity.pdbx_description
1 polymer ?
#
loop_
_entity_poly.entity_id
_entity_poly.type
_entity_poly.pdbx_seq_one_letter_code
_entity_poly.pdbx_strand_id
1 'polypeptide(L)'
;MTDDSQRNFRSVYYEKVGFRGVEEKKSLEILLKDDRLDTEKLCTFSQRFPLPSMYRALVWKVLLGILPPHHESHAKVMMYRKEQYSDVLHALKVVRFVSDATPQAEVYLRMYQLESGKLPRSPSFPLEPEDEVFLAIAKAMEEMVEDSVDCYWITRRFVNQLNTKYRDSLPQLVSLCQGE
;
A
#
# COMPACT_ATOMS: atom_id res chain seq x y z
N MET A 1 -17.79 -37.25 18.79
CA MET A 1 -18.85 -36.30 19.21
C MET A 1 -18.15 -35.04 19.67
N THR A 2 -18.57 -33.93 19.09
CA THR A 2 -18.04 -32.56 19.13
C THR A 2 -17.87 -32.00 20.53
N ASP A 3 -16.62 -31.70 20.90
CA ASP A 3 -16.31 -30.70 21.92
C ASP A 3 -16.26 -29.33 21.24
N ASP A 4 -17.44 -28.84 20.85
CA ASP A 4 -17.67 -27.47 20.31
C ASP A 4 -17.83 -26.48 21.49
N SER A 5 -17.20 -26.78 22.64
CA SER A 5 -17.28 -25.94 23.83
C SER A 5 -16.29 -24.78 23.68
N GLN A 6 -16.85 -23.57 23.70
CA GLN A 6 -16.17 -22.27 23.63
C GLN A 6 -15.91 -21.69 22.23
N ARG A 7 -16.93 -21.62 21.36
CA ARG A 7 -17.05 -20.37 20.57
C ARG A 7 -17.18 -19.22 21.57
N ASN A 8 -16.15 -18.38 21.64
CA ASN A 8 -15.97 -17.32 22.64
C ASN A 8 -17.30 -16.56 22.83
N PHE A 9 -17.99 -16.73 23.96
CA PHE A 9 -19.31 -16.10 24.19
C PHE A 9 -19.29 -14.59 23.94
N ARG A 10 -18.12 -13.97 24.12
CA ARG A 10 -17.85 -12.56 23.84
C ARG A 10 -17.91 -12.24 22.34
N SER A 11 -17.33 -13.05 21.47
CA SER A 11 -17.39 -12.82 20.01
C SER A 11 -18.82 -12.94 19.50
N VAL A 12 -19.59 -13.91 19.99
CA VAL A 12 -21.01 -14.09 19.66
C VAL A 12 -21.85 -12.90 20.12
N TYR A 13 -21.59 -12.36 21.31
CA TYR A 13 -22.28 -11.16 21.79
C TYR A 13 -21.97 -9.95 20.91
N TYR A 14 -20.69 -9.69 20.64
CA TYR A 14 -20.27 -8.57 19.80
C TYR A 14 -20.84 -8.66 18.38
N GLU A 15 -20.87 -9.86 17.80
CA GLU A 15 -21.46 -10.07 16.49
C GLU A 15 -22.97 -9.79 16.48
N LYS A 16 -23.70 -10.25 17.51
CA LYS A 16 -25.14 -9.98 17.67
C LYS A 16 -25.46 -8.50 17.85
N VAL A 17 -24.57 -7.74 18.50
CA VAL A 17 -24.74 -6.29 18.70
C VAL A 17 -24.09 -5.44 17.60
N GLY A 18 -23.64 -6.06 16.50
CA GLY A 18 -23.09 -5.36 15.32
C GLY A 18 -21.60 -5.01 15.37
N PHE A 19 -20.90 -5.35 16.45
CA PHE A 19 -19.46 -5.14 16.62
C PHE A 19 -18.65 -6.34 16.09
N ARG A 20 -18.54 -6.48 14.77
CA ARG A 20 -17.65 -7.50 14.16
C ARG A 20 -16.18 -7.03 14.21
N GLY A 21 -15.22 -7.95 14.29
CA GLY A 21 -13.79 -7.60 14.18
C GLY A 21 -13.08 -7.20 15.48
N VAL A 22 -13.75 -7.24 16.63
CA VAL A 22 -13.20 -6.74 17.91
C VAL A 22 -12.03 -7.60 18.40
N GLU A 23 -12.10 -8.92 18.25
CA GLU A 23 -11.04 -9.84 18.66
C GLU A 23 -9.87 -9.81 17.68
N GLU A 24 -10.17 -9.65 16.39
CA GLU A 24 -9.20 -9.48 15.30
C GLU A 24 -8.40 -8.20 15.49
N LYS A 25 -9.06 -7.07 15.78
CA LYS A 25 -8.39 -5.79 16.08
C LYS A 25 -7.44 -5.93 17.26
N LYS A 26 -7.89 -6.54 18.36
CA LYS A 26 -7.03 -6.77 19.54
C LYS A 26 -5.84 -7.67 19.21
N SER A 27 -6.06 -8.70 18.40
CA SER A 27 -4.99 -9.60 17.96
C SER A 27 -3.94 -8.87 17.12
N LEU A 28 -4.37 -8.00 16.20
CA LEU A 28 -3.46 -7.15 15.44
C LEU A 28 -2.71 -6.16 16.35
N GLU A 29 -3.40 -5.53 17.31
CA GLU A 29 -2.77 -4.62 18.28
C GLU A 29 -1.70 -5.31 19.14
N ILE A 30 -1.85 -6.60 19.42
CA ILE A 30 -0.80 -7.39 20.08
C ILE A 30 0.42 -7.50 19.16
N LEU A 31 0.23 -7.86 17.89
CA LEU A 31 1.33 -7.96 16.92
C LEU A 31 2.05 -6.62 16.69
N LEU A 32 1.31 -5.50 16.76
CA LEU A 32 1.86 -4.17 16.55
C LEU A 32 2.59 -3.58 17.76
N LYS A 33 2.50 -4.21 18.94
CA LYS A 33 3.20 -3.78 20.16
C LYS A 33 4.62 -4.30 20.26
N ASP A 34 4.99 -5.29 19.46
CA ASP A 34 6.33 -5.87 19.49
C ASP A 34 7.39 -4.84 19.03
N ASP A 35 8.54 -4.82 19.70
CA ASP A 35 9.64 -3.90 19.36
C ASP A 35 10.12 -4.07 17.91
N ARG A 36 10.09 -5.33 17.47
CA ARG A 36 10.34 -5.74 16.10
C ARG A 36 9.13 -6.48 15.58
N LEU A 37 8.47 -5.89 14.59
CA LEU A 37 7.29 -6.45 13.95
C LEU A 37 7.61 -7.76 13.22
N ASP A 38 6.80 -8.78 13.51
CA ASP A 38 6.86 -10.07 12.83
C ASP A 38 6.08 -9.98 11.50
N THR A 39 6.83 -9.76 10.41
CA THR A 39 6.26 -9.60 9.07
C THR A 39 5.53 -10.85 8.57
N GLU A 40 5.93 -12.03 9.01
CA GLU A 40 5.29 -13.29 8.62
C GLU A 40 3.91 -13.39 9.27
N LYS A 41 3.82 -13.14 10.58
CA LYS A 41 2.53 -13.09 11.29
C LYS A 41 1.60 -12.01 10.75
N LEU A 42 2.14 -10.82 10.42
CA LEU A 42 1.35 -9.75 9.79
C LEU A 42 0.81 -10.15 8.40
N CYS A 43 1.61 -10.88 7.62
CA CYS A 43 1.17 -11.43 6.34
C CYS A 43 0.05 -12.46 6.53
N THR A 44 0.24 -13.44 7.42
CA THR A 44 -0.78 -14.45 7.74
C THR A 44 -2.06 -13.81 8.28
N PHE A 45 -1.95 -12.79 9.13
CA PHE A 45 -3.10 -12.04 9.61
C PHE A 45 -3.85 -11.36 8.45
N SER A 46 -3.13 -10.66 7.57
CA SER A 46 -3.71 -9.92 6.44
C SER A 46 -4.35 -10.84 5.39
N GLN A 47 -3.88 -12.09 5.27
CA GLN A 47 -4.49 -13.10 4.42
C GLN A 47 -5.79 -13.68 5.02
N ARG A 48 -5.91 -13.71 6.35
CA ARG A 48 -7.03 -14.34 7.05
C ARG A 48 -8.13 -13.35 7.42
N PHE A 49 -7.78 -12.10 7.70
CA PHE A 49 -8.68 -11.10 8.25
C PHE A 49 -8.51 -9.75 7.55
N PRO A 50 -9.61 -8.99 7.35
CA PRO A 50 -9.52 -7.63 6.82
C PRO A 50 -8.79 -6.72 7.80
N LEU A 51 -7.90 -5.88 7.30
CA LEU A 51 -7.18 -4.91 8.13
C LEU A 51 -8.11 -3.77 8.59
N PRO A 52 -8.16 -3.47 9.91
CA PRO A 52 -8.84 -2.28 10.41
C PRO A 52 -8.31 -1.02 9.72
N SER A 53 -9.20 -0.09 9.33
CA SER A 53 -8.82 1.07 8.51
C SER A 53 -7.69 1.90 9.10
N MET A 54 -7.69 2.12 10.42
CA MET A 54 -6.65 2.88 11.13
C MET A 54 -5.24 2.26 11.06
N TYR A 55 -5.14 0.94 10.86
CA TYR A 55 -3.85 0.22 10.81
C TYR A 55 -3.44 -0.17 9.39
N ARG A 56 -4.31 0.01 8.39
CA ARG A 56 -4.08 -0.44 7.01
C ARG A 56 -2.81 0.18 6.43
N ALA A 57 -2.66 1.50 6.49
CA ALA A 57 -1.49 2.19 5.95
C ALA A 57 -0.19 1.73 6.63
N LEU A 58 -0.19 1.57 7.97
CA LEU A 58 0.99 1.10 8.71
C LEU A 58 1.39 -0.32 8.28
N VAL A 59 0.44 -1.26 8.30
CA VAL A 59 0.71 -2.66 7.95
C VAL A 59 1.18 -2.77 6.50
N TRP A 60 0.54 -2.05 5.57
CA TRP A 60 0.98 -2.01 4.18
C TRP A 60 2.40 -1.46 4.03
N LYS A 61 2.74 -0.36 4.71
CA LYS A 61 4.12 0.17 4.68
C LYS A 61 5.16 -0.83 5.16
N VAL A 62 4.85 -1.60 6.20
CA VAL A 62 5.76 -2.65 6.72
C VAL A 62 5.86 -3.82 5.73
N LEU A 63 4.74 -4.36 5.24
CA LEU A 63 4.71 -5.51 4.33
C LEU A 63 5.30 -5.19 2.93
N LEU A 64 5.16 -3.95 2.47
CA LEU A 64 5.77 -3.47 1.23
C LEU A 64 7.27 -3.09 1.40
N GLY A 65 7.79 -3.16 2.63
CA GLY A 65 9.17 -2.80 2.96
C GLY A 65 9.49 -1.32 2.79
N ILE A 66 8.49 -0.44 2.95
CA ILE A 66 8.68 1.01 3.05
C ILE A 66 9.21 1.36 4.44
N LEU A 67 8.63 0.72 5.46
CA LEU A 67 9.07 0.77 6.84
C LEU A 67 9.80 -0.51 7.23
N PRO A 68 10.91 -0.43 7.98
CA PRO A 68 11.57 -1.61 8.53
C PRO A 68 10.70 -2.25 9.63
N PRO A 69 10.94 -3.51 10.01
CA PRO A 69 10.21 -4.15 11.10
C PRO A 69 10.47 -3.52 12.48
N HIS A 70 11.59 -2.81 12.69
CA HIS A 70 11.88 -2.12 13.95
C HIS A 70 11.13 -0.80 14.05
N HIS A 71 10.19 -0.67 15.00
CA HIS A 71 9.33 0.52 15.13
C HIS A 71 10.11 1.81 15.39
N GLU A 72 11.20 1.73 16.15
CA GLU A 72 12.02 2.88 16.54
C GLU A 72 12.60 3.61 15.33
N SER A 73 12.81 2.88 14.23
CA SER A 73 13.36 3.40 12.98
C SER A 73 12.30 4.05 12.09
N HIS A 74 11.00 3.89 12.39
CA HIS A 74 9.93 4.32 11.49
C HIS A 74 9.94 5.82 11.26
N ALA A 75 10.07 6.62 12.32
CA ALA A 75 10.11 8.08 12.21
C ALA A 75 11.28 8.55 11.32
N LYS A 76 12.47 7.98 11.54
CA LYS A 76 13.67 8.31 10.77
C LYS A 76 13.56 7.87 9.31
N VAL A 77 13.04 6.67 9.05
CA VAL A 77 12.85 6.20 7.68
C VAL A 77 11.80 7.03 6.94
N MET A 78 10.68 7.37 7.60
CA MET A 78 9.67 8.26 7.01
C MET A 78 10.19 9.67 6.75
N MET A 79 11.09 10.18 7.58
CA MET A 79 11.78 11.44 7.32
C MET A 79 12.52 11.39 5.98
N TYR A 80 13.34 10.36 5.74
CA TYR A 80 14.02 10.18 4.45
C TYR A 80 13.04 10.00 3.27
N ARG A 81 11.94 9.27 3.49
CA ARG A 81 10.90 9.09 2.46
C ARG A 81 10.22 10.42 2.10
N LYS A 82 10.02 11.29 3.09
CA LYS A 82 9.43 12.61 2.90
C LYS A 82 10.38 13.57 2.20
N GLU A 83 11.65 13.57 2.58
CA GLU A 83 12.70 14.36 1.90
C GLU A 83 12.80 13.96 0.42
N GLN A 84 12.93 12.66 0.14
CA GLN A 84 12.97 12.14 -1.23
C GLN A 84 11.71 12.50 -2.03
N TYR A 85 10.52 12.40 -1.41
CA TYR A 85 9.27 12.82 -2.04
C TYR A 85 9.32 14.32 -2.43
N SER A 86 9.73 15.17 -1.49
CA SER A 86 9.82 16.62 -1.72
C SER A 86 10.86 16.99 -2.79
N ASP A 87 12.02 16.34 -2.80
CA ASP A 87 13.08 16.60 -3.77
C ASP A 87 12.65 16.26 -5.20
N VAL A 88 12.04 15.08 -5.39
CA VAL A 88 11.55 14.63 -6.69
C VAL A 88 10.39 15.51 -7.17
N LEU A 89 9.45 15.84 -6.29
CA LEU A 89 8.35 16.76 -6.61
C LEU A 89 8.87 18.15 -6.99
N HIS A 90 9.84 18.67 -6.25
CA HIS A 90 10.46 19.96 -6.54
C HIS A 90 11.16 19.94 -7.90
N ALA A 91 11.94 18.90 -8.19
CA ALA A 91 12.60 18.75 -9.49
C ALA A 91 11.59 18.78 -10.65
N LEU A 92 10.46 18.07 -10.52
CA LEU A 92 9.39 18.08 -11.53
C LEU A 92 8.74 19.46 -11.72
N LYS A 93 8.58 20.24 -10.64
CA LYS A 93 8.09 21.63 -10.73
C LYS A 93 9.10 22.53 -11.45
N VAL A 94 10.39 22.42 -11.12
CA VAL A 94 11.48 23.20 -11.75
C VAL A 94 11.55 22.95 -13.26
N VAL A 95 11.45 21.69 -13.68
CA VAL A 95 11.43 21.30 -15.10
C VAL A 95 10.05 21.42 -15.75
N ARG A 96 9.08 22.00 -15.04
CA ARG A 96 7.70 22.31 -15.51
C ARG A 96 6.92 21.10 -16.01
N PHE A 97 7.19 19.92 -15.43
CA PHE A 97 6.45 18.70 -15.70
C PHE A 97 5.13 18.61 -14.92
N VAL A 98 5.08 19.24 -13.76
CA VAL A 98 3.89 19.31 -12.92
C VAL A 98 3.70 20.74 -12.41
N SER A 99 2.46 21.05 -12.07
CA SER A 99 2.04 22.32 -11.47
C SER A 99 1.05 22.06 -10.34
N ASP A 100 0.64 23.11 -9.64
CA ASP A 100 -0.38 22.97 -8.59
C ASP A 100 -1.78 22.62 -9.15
N ALA A 101 -1.98 22.74 -10.47
CA ALA A 101 -3.20 22.29 -11.15
C ALA A 101 -3.13 20.82 -11.63
N THR A 102 -1.96 20.17 -11.53
CA THR A 102 -1.79 18.79 -11.99
C THR A 102 -2.46 17.84 -10.98
N PRO A 103 -3.33 16.90 -11.44
CA PRO A 103 -3.96 15.92 -10.56
C PRO A 103 -2.93 15.10 -9.79
N GLN A 104 -3.23 14.78 -8.53
CA GLN A 104 -2.26 14.15 -7.63
C GLN A 104 -1.79 12.77 -8.14
N ALA A 105 -2.68 11.96 -8.72
CA ALA A 105 -2.31 10.68 -9.32
C ALA A 105 -1.33 10.83 -10.50
N GLU A 106 -1.47 11.90 -11.29
CA GLU A 106 -0.53 12.22 -12.37
C GLU A 106 0.81 12.70 -11.80
N VAL A 107 0.79 13.47 -10.70
CA VAL A 107 2.03 13.84 -9.98
C VAL A 107 2.78 12.58 -9.56
N TYR A 108 2.10 11.59 -8.95
CA TYR A 108 2.73 10.32 -8.57
C TYR A 108 3.31 9.57 -9.77
N LEU A 109 2.62 9.54 -10.91
CA LEU A 109 3.13 8.93 -12.13
C LEU A 109 4.42 9.64 -12.59
N ARG A 110 4.44 10.97 -12.64
CA ARG A 110 5.64 11.72 -13.05
C ARG A 110 6.80 11.53 -12.08
N MET A 111 6.53 11.45 -10.79
CA MET A 111 7.54 11.11 -9.77
C MET A 111 8.12 9.72 -10.02
N TYR A 112 7.27 8.72 -10.26
CA TYR A 112 7.69 7.36 -10.55
C TYR A 112 8.53 7.27 -11.84
N GLN A 113 8.12 7.96 -12.90
CA GLN A 113 8.87 8.03 -14.17
C GLN A 113 10.24 8.69 -14.00
N LEU A 114 10.33 9.78 -13.23
CA LEU A 114 11.61 10.44 -12.94
C LEU A 114 12.55 9.52 -12.16
N GLU A 115 12.06 8.89 -11.08
CA GLU A 115 12.89 7.99 -10.27
C GLU A 115 13.30 6.69 -10.99
N SER A 116 12.53 6.26 -12.00
CA SER A 116 12.84 5.11 -12.84
C SER A 116 13.68 5.45 -14.07
N GLY A 117 14.01 6.72 -14.28
CA GLY A 117 14.77 7.17 -15.47
C GLY A 117 13.96 7.08 -16.77
N LYS A 118 12.63 7.00 -16.68
CA LYS A 118 11.68 6.89 -17.80
C LYS A 118 10.87 8.18 -18.01
N LEU A 119 11.25 9.31 -17.41
CA LEU A 119 10.53 10.57 -17.62
C LEU A 119 10.57 10.95 -19.11
N PRO A 120 9.42 11.18 -19.76
CA PRO A 120 9.40 11.52 -21.18
C PRO A 120 10.03 12.90 -21.42
N ARG A 121 10.28 13.24 -22.69
CA ARG A 121 10.88 14.54 -23.06
C ARG A 121 9.93 15.72 -22.86
N SER A 122 8.63 15.47 -22.91
CA SER A 122 7.58 16.48 -22.77
C SER A 122 6.41 15.92 -21.94
N PRO A 123 5.73 16.75 -21.12
CA PRO A 123 4.51 16.34 -20.42
C PRO A 123 3.36 15.94 -21.35
N SER A 124 3.36 16.46 -22.57
CA SER A 124 2.36 16.17 -23.61
C SER A 124 2.58 14.84 -24.33
N PHE A 125 3.64 14.10 -23.99
CA PHE A 125 3.89 12.81 -24.61
C PHE A 125 2.79 11.82 -24.20
N PRO A 126 2.26 11.01 -25.13
CA PRO A 126 1.23 10.02 -24.82
C PRO A 126 1.67 9.06 -23.72
N LEU A 127 0.74 8.63 -22.89
CA LEU A 127 0.99 7.62 -21.86
C LEU A 127 1.21 6.26 -22.51
N GLU A 128 2.18 5.51 -22.01
CA GLU A 128 2.33 4.10 -22.37
C GLU A 128 1.31 3.24 -21.60
N PRO A 129 0.96 2.03 -22.06
CA PRO A 129 0.02 1.16 -21.36
C PRO A 129 0.40 0.89 -19.89
N GLU A 130 1.70 0.80 -19.59
CA GLU A 130 2.20 0.65 -18.22
C GLU A 130 1.89 1.88 -17.34
N ASP A 131 1.93 3.08 -17.93
CA ASP A 131 1.63 4.33 -17.24
C ASP A 131 0.15 4.43 -16.90
N GLU A 132 -0.73 3.98 -17.80
CA GLU A 132 -2.18 3.95 -17.57
C GLU A 132 -2.55 3.01 -16.41
N VAL A 133 -1.89 1.84 -16.33
CA VAL A 133 -2.05 0.90 -15.21
C VAL A 133 -1.58 1.54 -13.90
N PHE A 134 -0.41 2.19 -13.89
CA PHE A 134 0.06 2.91 -12.71
C PHE A 134 -0.93 3.99 -12.28
N LEU A 135 -1.43 4.78 -13.22
CA LEU A 135 -2.36 5.87 -12.96
C LEU A 135 -3.69 5.37 -12.39
N ALA A 136 -4.21 4.26 -12.90
CA ALA A 136 -5.42 3.62 -12.38
C ALA A 136 -5.23 3.15 -10.93
N ILE A 137 -4.09 2.53 -10.62
CA ILE A 137 -3.75 2.10 -9.25
C ILE A 137 -3.57 3.32 -8.33
N ALA A 138 -2.90 4.37 -8.80
CA ALA A 138 -2.68 5.60 -8.03
C ALA A 138 -4.01 6.26 -7.63
N LYS A 139 -4.96 6.38 -8.58
CA LYS A 139 -6.31 6.89 -8.30
C LYS A 139 -7.05 6.06 -7.25
N ALA A 140 -6.94 4.73 -7.32
CA ALA A 140 -7.55 3.86 -6.31
C ALA A 140 -6.87 4.02 -4.93
N MET A 141 -5.55 4.21 -4.90
CA MET A 141 -4.80 4.39 -3.65
C MET A 141 -5.13 5.71 -2.94
N GLU A 142 -5.44 6.78 -3.68
CA GLU A 142 -5.86 8.07 -3.11
C GLU A 142 -7.14 7.95 -2.27
N GLU A 143 -8.07 7.09 -2.67
CA GLU A 143 -9.29 6.81 -1.90
C GLU A 143 -9.04 5.96 -0.64
N MET A 144 -7.85 5.33 -0.53
CA MET A 144 -7.53 4.39 0.55
C MET A 144 -6.51 4.94 1.55
N VAL A 145 -5.69 5.91 1.15
CA VAL A 145 -4.55 6.45 1.92
C VAL A 145 -4.55 7.97 1.84
N GLU A 146 -4.85 8.62 2.97
CA GLU A 146 -5.01 10.08 3.05
C GLU A 146 -3.69 10.85 2.93
N ASP A 147 -2.59 10.34 3.51
CA ASP A 147 -1.29 11.00 3.44
C ASP A 147 -0.64 10.81 2.07
N SER A 148 -0.26 11.91 1.42
CA SER A 148 0.24 11.89 0.05
C SER A 148 1.60 11.21 -0.10
N VAL A 149 2.46 11.30 0.92
CA VAL A 149 3.77 10.64 0.94
C VAL A 149 3.58 9.13 1.05
N ASP A 150 2.76 8.68 2.01
CA ASP A 150 2.40 7.29 2.17
C ASP A 150 1.73 6.73 0.92
N CYS A 151 0.76 7.45 0.34
CA CYS A 151 0.05 7.06 -0.88
C CYS A 151 1.03 6.86 -2.05
N TYR A 152 1.97 7.79 -2.27
CA TYR A 152 3.00 7.64 -3.28
C TYR A 152 3.85 6.40 -3.06
N TRP A 153 4.40 6.23 -1.86
CA TRP A 153 5.32 5.13 -1.55
C TRP A 153 4.63 3.76 -1.62
N ILE A 154 3.39 3.67 -1.14
CA ILE A 154 2.56 2.46 -1.24
C ILE A 154 2.27 2.13 -2.71
N THR A 155 1.79 3.11 -3.49
CA THR A 155 1.53 2.93 -4.94
C THR A 155 2.79 2.43 -5.65
N ARG A 156 3.92 3.11 -5.44
CA ARG A 156 5.21 2.75 -6.06
C ARG A 156 5.63 1.32 -5.72
N ARG A 157 5.57 0.93 -4.44
CA ARG A 157 6.00 -0.41 -4.02
C ARG A 157 5.01 -1.49 -4.43
N PHE A 158 3.72 -1.20 -4.44
CA PHE A 158 2.69 -2.11 -4.94
C PHE A 158 2.89 -2.42 -6.42
N VAL A 159 3.01 -1.39 -7.27
CA VAL A 159 3.30 -1.57 -8.70
C VAL A 159 4.63 -2.30 -8.92
N ASN A 160 5.66 -1.98 -8.13
CA ASN A 160 6.93 -2.70 -8.20
C ASN A 160 6.76 -4.20 -7.90
N GLN A 161 5.93 -4.58 -6.92
CA GLN A 161 5.67 -6.00 -6.65
C GLN A 161 4.97 -6.70 -7.82
N LEU A 162 4.05 -6.03 -8.51
CA LEU A 162 3.41 -6.57 -9.72
C LEU A 162 4.46 -6.88 -10.80
N ASN A 163 5.40 -5.96 -11.00
CA ASN A 163 6.42 -6.07 -12.04
C ASN A 163 7.63 -6.94 -11.68
N THR A 164 7.76 -7.35 -10.41
CA THR A 164 8.88 -8.16 -9.91
C THR A 164 8.39 -9.47 -9.33
N LYS A 165 7.83 -9.43 -8.12
CA LYS A 165 7.38 -10.61 -7.36
C LYS A 165 6.29 -11.40 -8.09
N TYR A 166 5.37 -10.73 -8.76
CA TYR A 166 4.22 -11.37 -9.43
C TYR A 166 4.34 -11.42 -10.95
N ARG A 167 5.49 -11.05 -11.52
CA ARG A 167 5.70 -10.91 -12.96
C ARG A 167 5.30 -12.16 -13.74
N ASP A 168 5.69 -13.34 -13.24
CA ASP A 168 5.45 -14.62 -13.91
C ASP A 168 4.06 -15.20 -13.59
N SER A 169 3.45 -14.77 -12.49
CA SER A 169 2.13 -15.25 -12.04
C SER A 169 0.96 -14.45 -12.64
N LEU A 170 1.16 -13.16 -12.93
CA LEU A 170 0.10 -12.29 -13.47
C LEU A 170 -0.45 -12.79 -14.82
N PRO A 171 0.36 -13.20 -15.81
CA PRO A 171 -0.17 -13.74 -17.06
C PRO A 171 -1.01 -15.01 -16.86
N GLN A 172 -0.62 -15.85 -15.90
CA GLN A 172 -1.36 -17.08 -15.58
C GLN A 172 -2.74 -16.76 -15.00
N LEU A 173 -2.82 -15.72 -14.16
CA LEU A 173 -4.09 -15.27 -13.59
C LEU A 173 -5.05 -14.74 -14.68
N VAL A 174 -4.54 -13.96 -15.63
CA VAL A 174 -5.35 -13.44 -16.75
C VAL A 174 -5.91 -14.59 -17.60
N SER A 175 -5.09 -15.62 -17.86
CA SER A 175 -5.55 -16.80 -18.61
C SER A 175 -6.66 -17.59 -17.90
N LEU A 176 -6.68 -17.58 -16.56
CA LEU A 176 -7.74 -18.23 -15.76
C LEU A 176 -9.03 -17.41 -15.77
N CYS A 177 -8.95 -16.08 -15.75
CA CYS A 177 -10.12 -15.20 -15.77
C CYS A 177 -10.77 -15.03 -17.16
N GLN A 178 -10.06 -15.36 -18.25
CA GLN A 178 -10.58 -15.31 -19.62
C GLN A 178 -11.11 -16.67 -20.12
N GLY A 179 -11.12 -17.68 -19.25
CA GLY A 179 -11.56 -19.06 -19.56
C GLY A 179 -13.02 -19.38 -19.22
N GLU A 180 -13.88 -18.38 -18.99
CA GLU A 180 -15.33 -18.54 -18.80
C GLU A 180 -16.13 -17.86 -19.92
#